data_AF-A0A9W4K853-F1
#
_entry.id   AF-A0A9W4K853-F1
#
_cell.length_a   1.000
_cell.length_b   1.000
_cell.length_c   1.000
_cell.angle_alpha   90.00
_cell.angle_beta   90.00
_cell.angle_gamma   90.00
#
_symmetry.space_group_name_H-M   'P 1'
#
loop_
_entity.id
_entity.type
_entity.pdbx_description
1 polymer ?
#
loop_
_entity_poly.entity_id
_entity_poly.type
_entity_poly.pdbx_seq_one_letter_code
_entity_poly.pdbx_strand_id
1 'polypeptide(L)'
;MSKRTAFRTRITDLPIADGPSGQHVVWATVHFYPEEARLNNLELVRLMMYRVVNRQVTVDELPMHHRYSHCLSIRVAGELPDEDAVHEVAEAMLDYFYERVESGEFVINRDYIFRRRSWDLVRLGSSMR
;
A
#
# COMPACT_ATOMS: atom_id res chain seq x y z
N MET A 1 -18.05 -32.10 10.88
CA MET A 1 -16.84 -31.39 10.40
C MET A 1 -17.29 -30.15 9.63
N SER A 2 -16.97 -28.96 10.13
CA SER A 2 -17.48 -27.68 9.61
C SER A 2 -16.75 -27.27 8.33
N LYS A 3 -17.50 -27.05 7.24
CA LYS A 3 -16.98 -26.55 5.94
C LYS A 3 -16.45 -25.10 5.98
N ARG A 4 -16.52 -24.41 7.13
CA ARG A 4 -16.02 -23.03 7.31
C ARG A 4 -14.50 -22.92 7.37
N THR A 5 -13.78 -24.00 7.62
CA THR A 5 -12.32 -23.93 7.85
C THR A 5 -11.50 -23.87 6.57
N ALA A 6 -12.05 -24.30 5.42
CA ALA A 6 -11.29 -24.41 4.16
C ALA A 6 -11.31 -23.13 3.30
N PHE A 7 -12.27 -22.23 3.49
CA PHE A 7 -12.28 -20.90 2.85
C PHE A 7 -11.54 -19.83 3.65
N ARG A 8 -10.89 -20.23 4.75
CA ARG A 8 -9.70 -19.55 5.27
C ARG A 8 -8.51 -19.86 4.33
N THR A 9 -8.66 -19.56 3.04
CA THR A 9 -7.53 -19.07 2.26
C THR A 9 -7.07 -17.84 3.01
N ARG A 10 -6.12 -18.07 3.92
CA ARG A 10 -5.22 -17.07 4.46
C ARG A 10 -4.70 -16.32 3.24
N ILE A 11 -5.30 -15.17 2.94
CA ILE A 11 -4.62 -14.10 2.24
C ILE A 11 -3.64 -13.58 3.30
N THR A 12 -2.56 -14.35 3.50
CA THR A 12 -1.41 -14.00 4.35
C THR A 12 -0.63 -12.83 3.77
N ASP A 13 -0.94 -12.46 2.55
CA ASP A 13 -0.31 -11.39 1.83
C ASP A 13 -1.44 -10.61 1.19
N LEU A 14 -1.83 -9.49 1.81
CA LEU A 14 -2.22 -8.36 1.00
C LEU A 14 -0.91 -7.84 0.39
N PRO A 15 -0.60 -8.13 -0.88
CA PRO A 15 -0.06 -7.06 -1.67
C PRO A 15 -1.25 -6.12 -1.87
N ILE A 16 -1.25 -4.96 -1.21
CA ILE A 16 -2.07 -3.82 -1.67
C ILE A 16 -1.70 -3.45 -3.14
N ALA A 17 -0.70 -4.12 -3.71
CA ALA A 17 -0.18 -3.98 -5.04
C ALA A 17 0.39 -5.30 -5.57
N ASP A 18 -0.41 -6.13 -6.23
CA ASP A 18 0.17 -7.05 -7.21
C ASP A 18 -0.71 -7.06 -8.45
N GLY A 19 -0.30 -6.22 -9.39
CA GLY A 19 -0.77 -6.22 -10.76
C GLY A 19 0.37 -5.72 -11.63
N PRO A 20 0.44 -6.14 -12.90
CA PRO A 20 1.51 -5.70 -13.78
C PRO A 20 1.50 -4.17 -13.90
N SER A 21 2.71 -3.60 -13.89
CA SER A 21 2.92 -2.25 -14.42
C SER A 21 2.73 -2.30 -15.95
N GLY A 22 2.40 -1.16 -16.55
CA GLY A 22 2.15 -1.11 -17.99
C GLY A 22 1.66 0.27 -18.42
N GLN A 23 1.32 0.37 -19.70
CA GLN A 23 0.72 1.58 -20.25
C GLN A 23 -0.58 1.90 -19.49
N HIS A 24 -0.75 3.16 -19.08
CA HIS A 24 -1.89 3.62 -18.28
C HIS A 24 -1.96 3.04 -16.85
N VAL A 25 -0.82 2.66 -16.27
CA VAL A 25 -0.73 2.27 -14.85
C VAL A 25 0.23 3.20 -14.13
N VAL A 26 -0.26 3.78 -13.04
CA VAL A 26 0.55 4.54 -12.08
C VAL A 26 0.35 3.97 -10.67
N TRP A 27 1.19 4.40 -9.76
CA TRP A 27 1.26 3.87 -8.41
C TRP A 27 1.24 5.01 -7.41
N ALA A 28 0.17 5.11 -6.62
CA ALA A 28 0.09 6.07 -5.52
C ALA A 28 0.75 5.45 -4.28
N THR A 29 1.93 5.96 -3.92
CA THR A 29 2.73 5.44 -2.81
C THR A 29 2.47 6.22 -1.53
N VAL A 30 1.98 5.51 -0.53
CA VAL A 30 1.88 5.97 0.84
C VAL A 30 3.18 5.62 1.58
N HIS A 31 3.83 6.62 2.15
CA HIS A 31 4.99 6.43 3.04
C HIS A 31 4.53 6.37 4.50
N PHE A 32 5.23 5.61 5.33
CA PHE A 32 4.94 5.44 6.76
C PHE A 32 6.14 5.86 7.60
N TYR A 33 5.85 6.35 8.80
CA TYR A 33 6.86 6.53 9.83
C TYR A 33 7.08 5.21 10.60
N PRO A 34 8.28 4.97 11.15
CA PRO A 34 8.56 3.77 11.94
C PRO A 34 7.57 3.55 13.09
N GLU A 35 7.13 4.62 13.75
CA GLU A 35 6.22 4.57 14.90
C GLU A 35 4.81 4.12 14.52
N GLU A 36 4.44 4.20 13.24
CA GLU A 36 3.14 3.77 12.72
C GLU A 36 3.04 2.24 12.61
N ALA A 37 4.17 1.54 12.78
CA ALA A 37 4.21 0.08 12.92
C ALA A 37 3.52 -0.44 14.18
N ARG A 38 2.96 0.43 15.04
CA ARG A 38 2.10 0.05 16.18
C ARG A 38 0.60 0.08 15.88
N LEU A 39 0.19 0.76 14.79
CA LEU A 39 -1.22 0.90 14.42
C LEU A 39 -1.80 -0.45 14.01
N ASN A 40 -3.04 -0.77 14.37
CA ASN A 40 -3.69 -1.99 13.91
C ASN A 40 -4.03 -1.93 12.41
N ASN A 41 -4.54 -3.02 11.83
CA ASN A 41 -4.78 -3.08 10.39
C ASN A 41 -5.80 -2.03 9.90
N LEU A 42 -6.90 -1.80 10.62
CA LEU A 42 -7.90 -0.80 10.26
C LEU A 42 -7.35 0.62 10.39
N GLU A 43 -6.56 0.88 11.44
CA GLU A 43 -5.88 2.16 11.62
C GLU A 43 -4.88 2.44 10.50
N LEU A 44 -4.16 1.42 10.02
CA LEU A 44 -3.26 1.57 8.87
C LEU A 44 -4.01 1.91 7.59
N VAL A 45 -5.11 1.23 7.27
CA VAL A 45 -5.90 1.59 6.07
C VAL A 45 -6.46 3.01 6.18
N ARG A 46 -7.02 3.38 7.35
CA ARG A 46 -7.51 4.75 7.57
C ARG A 46 -6.42 5.80 7.43
N LEU A 47 -5.21 5.52 7.90
CA LEU A 47 -4.06 6.40 7.71
C LEU A 47 -3.70 6.53 6.23
N MET A 48 -3.73 5.44 5.47
CA MET A 48 -3.52 5.48 4.03
C MET A 48 -4.58 6.33 3.33
N MET A 49 -5.85 6.16 3.68
CA MET A 49 -6.96 6.96 3.15
C MET A 49 -6.76 8.43 3.44
N TYR A 50 -6.44 8.77 4.71
CA TYR A 50 -6.11 10.13 5.10
C TYR A 50 -4.98 10.72 4.25
N ARG A 51 -3.90 9.98 4.02
CA ARG A 51 -2.78 10.45 3.20
C ARG A 51 -3.16 10.62 1.74
N VAL A 52 -3.94 9.72 1.16
CA VAL A 52 -4.43 9.86 -0.23
C VAL A 52 -5.32 11.10 -0.37
N VAL A 53 -6.34 11.26 0.49
CA VAL A 53 -7.27 12.40 0.46
C VAL A 53 -6.54 13.74 0.64
N ASN A 54 -5.49 13.76 1.48
CA ASN A 54 -4.67 14.96 1.70
C ASN A 54 -3.51 15.11 0.71
N ARG A 55 -3.46 14.30 -0.36
CA ARG A 55 -2.40 14.35 -1.40
C ARG A 55 -0.98 14.19 -0.84
N GLN A 56 -0.86 13.39 0.22
CA GLN A 56 0.39 13.03 0.88
C GLN A 56 0.92 11.70 0.36
N VAL A 57 0.96 11.56 -0.96
CA VAL A 57 1.42 10.36 -1.67
C VAL A 57 2.40 10.74 -2.77
N THR A 58 3.28 9.79 -3.14
CA THR A 58 4.14 9.92 -4.33
C THR A 58 3.50 9.15 -5.47
N VAL A 59 3.38 9.74 -6.65
CA VAL A 59 2.87 9.05 -7.84
C VAL A 59 4.02 8.68 -8.76
N ASP A 60 4.16 7.39 -9.06
CA ASP A 60 5.23 6.84 -9.89
C ASP A 60 4.70 5.82 -10.90
N GLU A 61 5.43 5.61 -12.00
CA GLU A 61 5.14 4.55 -12.99
C GLU A 61 5.43 3.13 -12.44
N LEU A 62 6.18 3.04 -11.34
CA LEU A 62 6.60 1.78 -10.73
C LEU A 62 6.25 1.74 -9.24
N PRO A 63 5.95 0.55 -8.69
CA PRO A 63 5.67 0.40 -7.27
C PRO A 63 6.94 0.63 -6.44
N MET A 64 6.98 1.72 -5.69
CA MET A 64 8.12 2.09 -4.82
C MET A 64 8.39 1.05 -3.74
N HIS A 65 7.36 0.42 -3.19
CA HIS A 65 7.48 -0.52 -2.08
C HIS A 65 8.27 -1.79 -2.42
N HIS A 66 8.53 -2.08 -3.70
CA HIS A 66 9.48 -3.12 -4.09
C HIS A 66 10.93 -2.77 -3.72
N ARG A 67 11.26 -1.47 -3.74
CA ARG A 67 12.61 -0.95 -3.58
C ARG A 67 12.86 -0.34 -2.20
N TYR A 68 11.90 0.40 -1.68
CA TYR A 68 12.01 1.15 -0.43
C TYR A 68 11.26 0.48 0.71
N SER A 69 11.68 0.78 1.94
CA SER A 69 10.97 0.37 3.15
C SER A 69 9.94 1.38 3.57
N HIS A 70 9.08 0.97 4.52
CA HIS A 70 8.11 1.85 5.15
C HIS A 70 7.22 2.56 4.13
N CYS A 71 6.83 1.85 3.07
CA CYS A 71 5.89 2.39 2.10
C CYS A 71 5.07 1.27 1.47
N LEU A 72 3.95 1.67 0.91
CA LEU A 72 3.06 0.79 0.17
C LEU A 72 2.47 1.56 -0.98
N SER A 73 2.56 0.99 -2.17
CA SER A 73 2.00 1.60 -3.38
C SER A 73 0.64 0.99 -3.66
N ILE A 74 -0.30 1.82 -4.08
CA ILE A 74 -1.64 1.44 -4.49
C ILE A 74 -1.65 1.49 -6.01
N ARG A 75 -2.06 0.40 -6.66
CA ARG A 75 -2.14 0.35 -8.12
C ARG A 75 -3.31 1.20 -8.60
N VAL A 76 -3.03 2.14 -9.48
CA VAL A 76 -4.03 2.95 -10.17
C VAL A 76 -3.88 2.66 -11.66
N ALA A 77 -4.94 2.14 -12.29
CA ALA A 77 -4.89 1.77 -13.70
C ALA A 77 -6.10 2.31 -14.45
N GLY A 78 -5.86 2.78 -15.67
CA GLY A 78 -6.87 3.33 -16.55
C GLY A 78 -6.37 4.57 -17.28
N GLU A 79 -7.11 4.99 -18.30
CA GLU A 79 -6.92 6.29 -18.92
C GLU A 79 -7.45 7.36 -17.97
N LEU A 80 -6.53 7.95 -17.19
CA LEU A 80 -6.86 8.98 -16.21
C LEU A 80 -6.90 10.35 -16.90
N PRO A 81 -7.95 11.15 -16.72
CA PRO A 81 -8.08 12.46 -17.35
C PRO A 81 -7.08 13.49 -16.79
N ASP A 82 -6.68 13.33 -15.53
CA ASP A 82 -5.79 14.23 -14.80
C ASP A 82 -5.19 13.53 -13.55
N GLU A 83 -4.41 14.30 -12.78
CA GLU A 83 -3.77 13.84 -11.54
C GLU A 83 -4.78 13.66 -10.38
N ASP A 84 -5.91 14.36 -10.41
CA ASP A 84 -6.95 14.25 -9.38
C ASP A 84 -7.61 12.87 -9.45
N ALA A 85 -7.83 12.36 -10.66
CA ALA A 85 -8.34 11.00 -10.89
C ALA A 85 -7.43 9.91 -10.28
N VAL A 86 -6.12 10.14 -10.13
CA VAL A 86 -5.22 9.19 -9.44
C VAL A 86 -5.64 9.02 -7.99
N HIS A 87 -5.97 10.13 -7.33
CA HIS A 87 -6.32 10.18 -5.92
C HIS A 87 -7.71 9.59 -5.69
N GLU A 88 -8.69 9.90 -6.54
CA GLU A 88 -10.04 9.33 -6.47
C GLU A 88 -10.03 7.81 -6.62
N VAL A 89 -9.28 7.29 -7.59
CA VAL A 89 -9.15 5.83 -7.79
C VAL A 89 -8.40 5.20 -6.63
N ALA A 90 -7.34 5.82 -6.13
CA ALA A 90 -6.61 5.32 -4.97
C ALA A 90 -7.49 5.30 -3.71
N GLU A 91 -8.34 6.31 -3.51
CA GLU A 91 -9.33 6.37 -2.42
C GLU A 91 -10.34 5.23 -2.53
N ALA A 92 -10.97 5.06 -3.69
CA ALA A 92 -11.93 3.97 -3.92
C ALA A 92 -11.32 2.57 -3.71
N MET A 93 -10.04 2.39 -4.09
CA MET A 93 -9.30 1.15 -3.81
C MET A 93 -9.08 0.94 -2.31
N LEU A 94 -8.80 2.01 -1.56
CA LEU A 94 -8.61 1.93 -0.12
C LEU A 94 -9.93 1.70 0.63
N ASP A 95 -11.05 2.24 0.15
CA ASP A 95 -12.39 1.92 0.66
C ASP A 95 -12.67 0.42 0.53
N TYR A 96 -12.42 -0.15 -0.65
CA TYR A 96 -12.52 -1.59 -0.88
C TYR A 96 -11.64 -2.37 0.12
N PHE A 97 -10.39 -1.96 0.32
CA PHE A 97 -9.51 -2.62 1.29
C PHE A 97 -9.98 -2.45 2.73
N TYR A 98 -10.55 -1.30 3.09
CA TYR A 98 -11.08 -1.03 4.41
C TYR A 98 -12.19 -2.03 4.75
N GLU A 99 -13.19 -2.19 3.87
CA GLU A 99 -14.29 -3.14 4.07
C GLU A 99 -13.79 -4.59 4.24
N ARG A 100 -12.78 -4.99 3.46
CA ARG A 100 -12.20 -6.34 3.52
C ARG A 100 -11.37 -6.58 4.77
N VAL A 101 -10.68 -5.56 5.27
CA VAL A 101 -9.98 -5.63 6.56
C VAL A 101 -10.98 -5.64 7.71
N GLU A 102 -12.04 -4.84 7.63
CA GLU A 102 -13.10 -4.75 8.65
C GLU A 102 -13.88 -6.06 8.78
N SER A 103 -14.17 -6.72 7.66
CA SER A 103 -14.81 -8.05 7.65
C SER A 103 -13.89 -9.17 8.15
N GLY A 104 -12.58 -8.89 8.32
CA GLY A 104 -11.57 -9.88 8.67
C GLY A 104 -11.18 -10.83 7.53
N GLU A 105 -11.63 -10.54 6.31
CA GLU A 105 -11.23 -11.28 5.10
C GLU A 105 -9.76 -11.04 4.78
N PHE A 106 -9.29 -9.80 4.95
CA PHE A 106 -7.92 -9.40 4.67
C PHE A 106 -7.13 -9.06 5.94
N VAL A 107 -5.85 -9.42 5.93
CA VAL A 107 -4.86 -9.06 6.95
C VAL A 107 -3.70 -8.36 6.26
N ILE A 108 -3.30 -7.19 6.77
CA ILE A 108 -2.17 -6.44 6.22
C ILE A 108 -0.87 -7.17 6.56
N ASN A 109 -0.03 -7.43 5.56
CA ASN A 109 1.32 -7.95 5.79
C ASN A 109 2.24 -6.80 6.27
N ARG A 110 2.34 -6.68 7.59
CA ARG A 110 3.11 -5.61 8.26
C ARG A 110 4.61 -5.81 8.09
N ASP A 111 5.07 -7.06 8.14
CA ASP A 111 6.48 -7.39 7.95
C ASP A 111 6.92 -6.96 6.55
N TYR A 112 6.04 -7.08 5.56
CA TYR A 112 6.28 -6.50 4.25
C TYR A 112 6.42 -4.97 4.35
N ILE A 113 5.41 -4.23 4.82
CA ILE A 113 5.45 -2.75 4.81
C ILE A 113 6.65 -2.19 5.60
N PHE A 114 6.93 -2.75 6.77
CA PHE A 114 7.90 -2.21 7.74
C PHE A 114 9.24 -2.96 7.76
N ARG A 115 9.51 -3.84 6.79
CA ARG A 115 10.85 -4.43 6.62
C ARG A 115 11.90 -3.36 6.39
N ARG A 116 13.16 -3.66 6.70
CA ARG A 116 14.31 -2.89 6.22
C ARG A 116 14.74 -3.40 4.84
N ARG A 117 15.01 -2.49 3.90
CA ARG A 117 15.53 -2.76 2.56
C ARG A 117 16.93 -2.17 2.42
N SER A 118 17.76 -2.83 1.63
CA SER A 118 19.15 -2.42 1.38
C SER A 118 19.28 -1.04 0.74
N TRP A 119 18.28 -0.59 -0.03
CA TRP A 119 18.28 0.73 -0.66
C TRP A 119 18.14 1.91 0.33
N ASP A 120 17.57 1.69 1.51
CA ASP A 120 17.53 2.72 2.55
C ASP A 120 18.94 2.99 3.12
N LEU A 121 19.80 1.97 3.12
CA LEU A 121 21.19 2.07 3.59
C LEU A 121 22.07 2.85 2.61
N VAL A 122 21.78 2.80 1.30
CA VAL A 122 22.52 3.56 0.28
C VAL A 122 22.27 5.06 0.43
N ARG A 123 21.03 5.48 0.72
CA ARG A 123 20.71 6.91 0.97
C ARG A 123 21.39 7.46 2.23
N LEU A 124 21.53 6.66 3.28
CA LEU A 124 22.27 7.07 4.49
C LEU A 124 23.78 7.19 4.24
N GLY A 125 24.36 6.35 3.37
CA GLY A 125 25.77 6.43 2.98
C GLY A 125 26.12 7.61 2.07
N SER A 126 25.15 8.15 1.32
CA SER A 126 25.34 9.32 0.45
C SER A 126 25.19 10.67 1.16
N SER A 127 24.58 10.71 2.34
CA SER A 127 24.45 11.95 3.15
C SER A 127 25.65 12.19 4.08
N MET A 128 26.68 11.32 4.05
CA MET A 128 27.90 11.40 4.85
C MET A 128 29.16 11.68 4.01
N ARG A 129 29.03 12.33 2.85
CA ARG A 129 30.17 12.83 2.06
C ARG A 129 30.04 14.31 1.78
#